data_AF-A0A1S9TAB3-F1
#
_entry.id   AF-A0A1S9TAB3-F1
#
_cell.length_a   1.000
_cell.length_b   1.000
_cell.length_c   1.000
_cell.angle_alpha   90.00
_cell.angle_beta   90.00
_cell.angle_gamma   90.00
#
_symmetry.space_group_name_H-M   'P 1'
#
loop_
_entity.id
_entity.type
_entity.pdbx_description
1 polymer ?
#
loop_
_entity_poly.entity_id
_entity_poly.type
_entity_poly.pdbx_seq_one_letter_code
_entity_poly.pdbx_strand_id
1 'polypeptide(L)'
;MCYNNSYNNYNSCNDYDSYNDCNGDGRGFGRGFGNDGIFQFLRTLVPGTCIVIQYDSQRPVRAVFQGLRRRTLLVSDLQGFPRTSGFTHIAINRINAVSIFSNCPRNWDECDDE
;
A
#
# COMPACT_ATOMS: atom_id res chain seq x y z
N MET A 1 4.50 -20.15 -40.03
CA MET A 1 4.05 -21.36 -39.30
C MET A 1 5.18 -21.86 -38.43
N CYS A 2 4.82 -22.57 -37.35
CA CYS A 2 5.64 -23.23 -36.32
C CYS A 2 5.94 -22.40 -35.05
N TYR A 3 5.86 -23.10 -33.94
CA TYR A 3 5.48 -22.72 -32.56
C TYR A 3 6.64 -23.01 -31.58
N ASN A 4 6.47 -22.53 -30.33
CA ASN A 4 7.00 -23.02 -29.04
C ASN A 4 8.32 -22.48 -28.41
N ASN A 5 8.10 -21.84 -27.24
CA ASN A 5 8.75 -21.94 -25.92
C ASN A 5 10.27 -21.77 -25.75
N SER A 6 10.67 -20.69 -25.07
CA SER A 6 11.43 -20.72 -23.81
C SER A 6 11.94 -19.34 -23.38
N TYR A 7 11.69 -19.01 -22.11
CA TYR A 7 12.43 -18.09 -21.24
C TYR A 7 12.79 -16.69 -21.79
N ASN A 8 11.93 -15.71 -21.47
CA ASN A 8 12.36 -14.31 -21.49
C ASN A 8 13.42 -14.10 -20.40
N ASN A 9 14.64 -13.94 -20.90
CA ASN A 9 15.86 -13.58 -20.20
C ASN A 9 15.73 -12.14 -19.70
N TYR A 10 15.26 -11.96 -18.47
CA TYR A 10 15.34 -10.67 -17.79
C TYR A 10 16.80 -10.43 -17.43
N ASN A 11 17.38 -9.43 -18.10
CA ASN A 11 18.73 -8.94 -17.85
C ASN A 11 18.96 -8.74 -16.35
N SER A 12 19.83 -9.59 -15.81
CA SER A 12 20.78 -9.39 -14.72
C SER A 12 20.36 -8.38 -13.66
N CYS A 13 19.79 -8.93 -12.58
CA CYS A 13 19.74 -8.31 -11.27
C CYS A 13 21.14 -7.83 -10.86
N ASN A 14 21.40 -6.53 -10.93
CA ASN A 14 22.53 -5.88 -10.26
C ASN A 14 21.96 -4.71 -9.48
N ASP A 15 21.58 -4.99 -8.23
CA ASP A 15 21.63 -4.08 -7.07
C ASP A 15 20.81 -4.68 -5.92
N TYR A 16 21.23 -5.87 -5.47
CA TYR A 16 20.96 -6.30 -4.10
C TYR A 16 22.30 -6.68 -3.51
N ASP A 17 22.84 -5.81 -2.67
CA ASP A 17 23.38 -6.20 -1.36
C ASP A 17 23.91 -4.98 -0.62
N SER A 18 23.11 -4.52 0.35
CA SER A 18 23.68 -4.13 1.64
C SER A 18 22.66 -4.40 2.74
N TYR A 19 22.32 -5.68 2.93
CA TYR A 19 21.85 -6.18 4.22
C TYR A 19 23.05 -6.18 5.19
N ASN A 20 23.25 -5.08 5.91
CA ASN A 20 24.17 -5.02 7.05
C ASN A 20 23.54 -4.15 8.16
N ASP A 21 22.54 -4.71 8.84
CA ASP A 21 22.02 -4.18 10.10
C ASP A 21 22.18 -5.25 11.19
N CYS A 22 23.44 -5.55 11.53
CA CYS A 22 23.82 -6.26 12.74
C CYS A 22 25.06 -5.58 13.34
N ASN A 23 24.84 -4.79 14.40
CA ASN A 23 25.81 -4.19 15.34
C ASN A 23 26.21 -2.72 15.14
N GLY A 24 26.01 -1.95 16.22
CA GLY A 24 27.05 -1.05 16.72
C GLY A 24 26.79 0.44 16.56
N ASP A 25 26.53 1.08 17.69
CA ASP A 25 26.94 2.44 18.02
C ASP A 25 26.24 3.63 17.34
N GLY A 26 25.33 4.21 18.12
CA GLY A 26 25.51 5.60 18.53
C GLY A 26 25.13 6.69 17.51
N ARG A 27 24.01 7.35 17.83
CA ARG A 27 23.71 8.75 17.50
C ARG A 27 23.46 9.06 16.01
N GLY A 28 22.19 8.93 15.58
CA GLY A 28 21.78 9.60 14.34
C GLY A 28 20.49 9.18 13.64
N PHE A 29 19.43 8.71 14.31
CA PHE A 29 18.19 8.30 13.61
C PHE A 29 17.23 9.46 13.28
N GLY A 30 17.79 10.55 12.75
CA GLY A 30 17.03 11.68 12.25
C GLY A 30 17.30 11.87 10.77
N ARG A 31 16.47 11.26 9.91
CA ARG A 31 16.13 11.59 8.50
C ARG A 31 16.13 10.35 7.59
N GLY A 32 14.96 9.90 7.14
CA GLY A 32 14.85 9.12 5.90
C GLY A 32 13.73 8.09 5.80
N PHE A 33 13.59 7.20 6.79
CA PHE A 33 13.04 5.86 6.52
C PHE A 33 11.58 5.61 6.91
N GLY A 34 10.78 6.66 7.12
CA GLY A 34 9.45 6.49 7.72
C GLY A 34 8.43 5.78 6.83
N ASN A 35 8.47 6.00 5.50
CA ASN A 35 7.35 5.62 4.62
C ASN A 35 7.74 5.26 3.17
N ASP A 36 9.03 5.18 2.84
CA ASP A 36 9.45 4.87 1.47
C ASP A 36 9.00 3.46 1.04
N GLY A 37 9.02 2.50 1.97
CA GLY A 37 8.51 1.14 1.72
C GLY A 37 7.00 1.12 1.44
N ILE A 38 6.20 1.85 2.23
CA ILE A 38 4.74 1.95 2.02
C ILE A 38 4.44 2.67 0.70
N PHE A 39 5.16 3.75 0.40
CA PHE A 39 5.02 4.45 -0.86
C PHE A 39 5.33 3.56 -2.07
N GLN A 40 6.45 2.82 -2.02
CA GLN A 40 6.84 1.87 -3.07
C GLN A 40 5.82 0.74 -3.20
N PHE A 41 5.34 0.17 -2.10
CA PHE A 41 4.29 -0.85 -2.10
C PHE A 41 3.01 -0.34 -2.76
N LEU A 42 2.52 0.84 -2.38
CA LEU A 42 1.31 1.42 -2.97
C LEU A 42 1.45 1.71 -4.47
N ARG A 43 2.67 1.92 -4.98
CA ARG A 43 2.93 2.11 -6.44
C ARG A 43 2.78 0.82 -7.25
N THR A 44 2.84 -0.36 -6.62
CA THR A 44 2.65 -1.64 -7.32
C THR A 44 1.17 -2.02 -7.44
N LEU A 45 0.28 -1.34 -6.71
CA LEU A 45 -1.15 -1.64 -6.72
C LEU A 45 -1.84 -1.06 -7.95
N VAL A 46 -2.83 -1.80 -8.44
CA VAL A 46 -3.70 -1.38 -9.55
C VAL A 46 -4.94 -0.68 -8.98
N PRO A 47 -5.40 0.44 -9.58
CA PRO A 47 -6.68 1.06 -9.21
C PRO A 47 -7.82 0.03 -9.17
N GLY A 48 -8.67 0.09 -8.15
CA GLY A 48 -9.70 -0.90 -7.85
C GLY A 48 -9.27 -1.99 -6.86
N THR A 49 -8.00 -2.04 -6.44
CA THR A 49 -7.54 -3.01 -5.44
C THR A 49 -8.14 -2.70 -4.07
N CYS A 50 -8.80 -3.69 -3.45
CA CYS A 50 -9.22 -3.54 -2.06
C CYS A 50 -8.02 -3.63 -1.11
N ILE A 51 -7.96 -2.68 -0.19
CA ILE A 51 -6.88 -2.57 0.77
C ILE A 51 -7.45 -2.40 2.18
N VAL A 52 -6.68 -2.87 3.15
CA VAL A 52 -6.85 -2.50 4.56
C VAL A 52 -5.74 -1.54 4.91
N ILE A 53 -6.10 -0.40 5.45
CA ILE A 53 -5.16 0.65 5.83
C ILE A 53 -5.33 0.98 7.30
N GLN A 54 -4.21 1.16 7.99
CA GLN A 54 -4.16 1.71 9.33
C GLN A 54 -3.39 3.02 9.26
N TYR A 55 -4.03 4.11 9.68
CA TYR A 55 -3.45 5.45 9.66
C TYR A 55 -3.73 6.18 10.97
N ASP A 56 -2.79 7.04 11.37
CA ASP A 56 -2.77 7.69 12.67
C ASP A 56 -3.08 6.70 13.80
N SER A 57 -4.02 7.02 14.70
CA SER A 57 -4.48 6.15 15.79
C SER A 57 -5.79 5.43 15.47
N GLN A 58 -6.19 5.40 14.19
CA GLN A 58 -7.42 4.71 13.79
C GLN A 58 -7.21 3.20 13.79
N ARG A 59 -8.29 2.45 14.02
CA ARG A 59 -8.30 1.00 13.76
C ARG A 59 -8.08 0.75 12.26
N PRO A 60 -7.56 -0.42 11.84
CA PRO A 60 -7.47 -0.76 10.43
C PRO A 60 -8.84 -0.67 9.77
N VAL A 61 -8.95 0.11 8.69
CA VAL A 61 -10.17 0.30 7.93
C VAL A 61 -10.00 -0.15 6.50
N ARG A 62 -11.11 -0.51 5.87
CA ARG A 62 -11.16 -0.97 4.50
C ARG A 62 -11.36 0.21 3.55
N ALA A 63 -10.74 0.12 2.38
CA ALA A 63 -10.87 1.09 1.31
C ALA A 63 -10.56 0.45 -0.04
N VAL A 64 -10.91 1.15 -1.12
CA VAL A 64 -10.53 0.77 -2.48
C VAL A 64 -9.43 1.72 -2.96
N PHE A 65 -8.28 1.17 -3.33
CA PHE A 65 -7.17 1.93 -3.89
C PHE A 65 -7.55 2.55 -5.23
N GLN A 66 -7.36 3.86 -5.39
CA GLN A 66 -7.63 4.55 -6.66
C GLN A 66 -6.35 5.12 -7.28
N GLY A 67 -5.34 5.42 -6.46
CA GLY A 67 -4.05 5.84 -6.96
C GLY A 67 -3.21 6.59 -5.93
N LEU A 68 -2.07 7.07 -6.40
CA LEU A 68 -1.16 7.92 -5.64
C LEU A 68 -1.01 9.27 -6.32
N ARG A 69 -1.12 10.35 -5.55
CA ARG A 69 -0.87 11.71 -6.02
C ARG A 69 0.12 12.40 -5.10
N ARG A 70 1.36 12.60 -5.57
CA ARG A 70 2.48 13.15 -4.80
C ARG A 70 2.75 12.34 -3.52
N ARG A 71 2.26 12.79 -2.36
CA ARG A 71 2.42 12.14 -1.05
C ARG A 71 1.08 11.81 -0.41
N THR A 72 0.07 11.62 -1.25
CA THR A 72 -1.31 11.37 -0.85
C THR A 72 -1.81 10.12 -1.53
N LEU A 73 -2.35 9.22 -0.73
CA LEU A 73 -3.09 8.05 -1.17
C LEU A 73 -4.53 8.46 -1.49
N LEU A 74 -4.99 8.12 -2.68
CA LEU A 74 -6.37 8.30 -3.12
C LEU A 74 -7.12 6.99 -2.95
N VAL A 75 -8.22 7.02 -2.22
CA VAL A 75 -9.10 5.87 -2.02
C VAL A 75 -10.56 6.22 -2.25
N SER A 76 -11.38 5.22 -2.56
CA SER A 76 -12.85 5.29 -2.51
C SER A 76 -13.37 4.28 -1.48
N ASP A 77 -14.66 4.37 -1.15
CA ASP A 77 -15.36 3.46 -0.21
C ASP A 77 -14.62 3.29 1.14
N LEU A 78 -14.01 4.36 1.63
CA LEU A 78 -13.32 4.36 2.91
C LEU A 78 -14.34 4.27 4.05
N GLN A 79 -14.23 3.23 4.87
CA GLN A 79 -15.10 3.06 6.03
C GLN A 79 -15.03 4.27 6.97
N GLY A 80 -16.19 4.76 7.43
CA GLY A 80 -16.32 5.96 8.27
C GLY A 80 -16.54 7.26 7.50
N PHE A 81 -16.45 7.25 6.17
CA PHE A 81 -16.87 8.36 5.31
C PHE A 81 -18.19 8.04 4.62
N PRO A 82 -19.05 9.04 4.31
CA PRO A 82 -20.27 8.80 3.55
C PRO A 82 -19.95 8.17 2.18
N ARG A 83 -20.71 7.16 1.75
CA ARG A 83 -20.52 6.51 0.44
C ARG A 83 -20.71 7.44 -0.76
N THR A 84 -21.38 8.57 -0.58
CA THR A 84 -21.50 9.63 -1.59
C THR A 84 -20.21 10.44 -1.76
N SER A 85 -19.21 10.22 -0.91
CA SER A 85 -17.90 10.85 -1.02
C SER A 85 -17.11 10.17 -2.14
N GLY A 86 -16.94 10.85 -3.26
CA GLY A 86 -16.30 10.26 -4.45
C GLY A 86 -14.89 9.72 -4.19
N PHE A 87 -14.05 10.50 -3.51
CA PHE A 87 -12.69 10.08 -3.14
C PHE A 87 -12.23 10.69 -1.82
N THR A 88 -11.45 9.91 -1.06
CA THR A 88 -10.79 10.36 0.16
C THR A 88 -9.28 10.39 -0.05
N HIS A 89 -8.66 11.45 0.47
CA HIS A 89 -7.23 11.69 0.41
C HIS A 89 -6.60 11.39 1.77
N ILE A 90 -5.61 10.49 1.80
CA ILE A 90 -4.91 10.10 3.02
C ILE A 90 -3.43 10.45 2.87
N ALA A 91 -2.88 11.16 3.86
CA ALA A 91 -1.48 11.55 3.84
C ALA A 91 -0.60 10.32 4.10
N ILE A 92 0.34 10.04 3.19
CA ILE A 92 1.14 8.80 3.24
C ILE A 92 2.01 8.75 4.49
N ASN A 93 2.47 9.90 4.98
CA ASN A 93 3.23 9.99 6.22
C ASN A 93 2.42 9.70 7.50
N ARG A 94 1.11 9.45 7.37
CA ARG A 94 0.22 9.02 8.47
C ARG A 94 -0.15 7.55 8.39
N ILE A 95 0.17 6.86 7.29
CA ILE A 95 -0.11 5.43 7.14
C ILE A 95 0.97 4.68 7.93
N ASN A 96 0.57 3.84 8.88
CA ASN A 96 1.52 2.99 9.58
C ASN A 96 1.54 1.56 9.02
N ALA A 97 0.44 1.10 8.42
CA ALA A 97 0.37 -0.20 7.77
C ALA A 97 -0.65 -0.22 6.63
N VAL A 98 -0.37 -1.05 5.62
CA VAL A 98 -1.29 -1.34 4.52
C VAL A 98 -1.15 -2.80 4.11
N SER A 99 -2.27 -3.44 3.77
CA SER A 99 -2.31 -4.78 3.19
C SER A 99 -3.32 -4.85 2.05
N ILE A 100 -3.13 -5.81 1.14
CA ILE A 100 -4.10 -6.14 0.10
C ILE A 100 -5.18 -7.02 0.73
N PHE A 101 -6.44 -6.67 0.46
CA PHE A 101 -7.60 -7.46 0.84
C PHE A 101 -8.20 -8.06 -0.43
N SER A 102 -8.16 -9.38 -0.54
CA SER A 102 -8.53 -10.12 -1.76
C SER A 102 -10.02 -10.05 -2.09
N ASN A 103 -10.87 -9.59 -1.16
CA ASN A 103 -12.31 -9.53 -1.34
C ASN A 103 -12.79 -8.06 -1.29
N CYS A 104 -13.47 -7.60 -2.34
CA CYS A 104 -14.23 -6.35 -2.28
C CYS A 104 -15.70 -6.70 -2.09
N PRO A 105 -16.24 -6.71 -0.85
CA PRO A 105 -17.67 -6.82 -0.64
C PRO A 105 -18.40 -5.77 -1.48
N ARG A 106 -19.37 -6.22 -2.30
CA ARG A 106 -20.28 -5.32 -3.02
C ARG A 106 -21.20 -4.55 -2.09
N ASN A 107 -21.31 -4.98 -0.83
CA ASN A 107 -22.12 -4.37 0.22
C ASN A 107 -21.29 -4.29 1.50
N TRP A 108 -20.84 -3.09 1.86
CA TRP A 108 -20.05 -2.83 3.07
C TRP A 108 -20.91 -2.64 4.34
N ASP A 109 -22.21 -2.89 4.27
CA ASP A 109 -23.18 -2.65 5.38
C ASP A 109 -23.44 -3.88 6.27
N GLU A 110 -22.75 -5.00 6.07
CA GLU A 110 -23.09 -6.27 6.76
C GLU A 110 -22.06 -6.75 7.80
N CYS A 111 -21.29 -5.84 8.41
CA CYS A 111 -20.40 -6.23 9.51
C CYS A 111 -20.41 -5.22 10.66
N ASP A 112 -21.57 -4.96 11.26
CA ASP A 112 -21.71 -4.27 12.55
C ASP A 112 -22.53 -5.07 13.58
N ASP A 113 -22.73 -6.38 13.38
CA ASP A 113 -23.41 -7.25 14.36
C ASP A 113 -22.55 -8.47 14.72
N GLU A 114 -21.68 -8.34 15.72
CA GLU A 114 -21.43 -9.36 16.78
C GLU A 114 -20.68 -8.78 17.98
#